data_AF-A0A6I4NNN1-F1
#
_entry.id   AF-A0A6I4NNN1-F1
#
_cell.length_a   1.000
_cell.length_b   1.000
_cell.length_c   1.000
_cell.angle_alpha   90.00
_cell.angle_beta   90.00
_cell.angle_gamma   90.00
#
_symmetry.space_group_name_H-M   'P 1'
#
loop_
_entity.id
_entity.type
_entity.pdbx_description
1 polymer ?
#
loop_
_entity_poly.entity_id
_entity_poly.type
_entity_poly.pdbx_seq_one_letter_code
_entity_poly.pdbx_strand_id
1 'polypeptide(L)'
;MKRILVGFIICFLFWNCGKKEEKIVAENKPYIISYEDTKLEKYYDSIKTNTNKYAPPPRKSFYGESQLIIDQKGDLFFYQQEYIGYICGTDSENDSIPYFRDLKPKDIIRIPQESLNNFISENILTKEKNRQILIIASQNDTIKNEYFLKFLKSNIIQTYHIRRTTQEEDTVIFYKKNNKYYDSDSIKWDKTKIKFPEYLKFVKRPN
;
A
#
# COMPACT_ATOMS: atom_id res chain seq x y z
N MET A 1 20.48 39.40 -57.63
CA MET A 1 19.25 39.21 -56.80
C MET A 1 18.91 37.75 -56.48
N LYS A 2 19.17 36.76 -57.35
CA LYS A 2 18.89 35.34 -57.06
C LYS A 2 19.72 34.71 -55.91
N ARG A 3 20.93 35.21 -55.62
CA ARG A 3 21.79 34.67 -54.54
C ARG A 3 21.39 35.11 -53.12
N ILE A 4 20.70 36.24 -52.97
CA ILE A 4 20.23 36.75 -51.67
C ILE A 4 18.94 36.04 -51.23
N LEU A 5 18.11 35.64 -52.20
CA LEU A 5 16.88 34.87 -51.96
C LEU A 5 17.15 33.45 -51.43
N VAL A 6 18.24 32.81 -51.86
CA VAL A 6 18.60 31.45 -51.40
C VAL A 6 19.09 31.45 -49.94
N GLY A 7 19.81 32.50 -49.52
CA GLY A 7 20.25 32.65 -48.13
C GLY A 7 19.08 32.82 -47.16
N PHE A 8 18.04 33.57 -47.56
CA PHE A 8 16.83 33.75 -46.75
C PHE A 8 16.00 32.47 -46.59
N ILE A 9 15.94 31.63 -47.64
CA ILE A 9 15.20 30.36 -47.60
C ILE A 9 15.88 29.34 -46.68
N ILE A 10 17.22 29.33 -46.62
CA ILE A 10 17.97 28.43 -45.72
C ILE A 10 17.77 28.84 -44.25
N CYS A 11 17.68 30.14 -43.94
CA CYS A 11 17.42 30.61 -42.58
C CYS A 11 16.01 30.25 -42.06
N PHE A 12 15.01 30.12 -42.93
CA PHE A 12 13.66 29.69 -42.53
C PHE A 12 13.58 28.18 -42.20
N LEU A 13 14.45 27.35 -42.78
CA LEU A 13 14.47 25.90 -42.52
C LEU A 13 15.07 25.52 -41.16
N PHE A 14 15.86 26.41 -40.54
CA PHE A 14 16.40 26.21 -39.20
C PHE A 14 15.60 26.89 -38.08
N TRP A 15 14.55 27.66 -38.41
CA TRP A 15 13.70 28.31 -37.41
C TRP A 15 12.53 27.43 -36.94
N ASN A 16 12.32 26.27 -37.57
CA ASN A 16 11.37 25.27 -37.08
C ASN A 16 12.02 24.34 -36.04
N CYS A 17 12.70 24.94 -35.06
CA CYS A 17 12.97 24.27 -33.79
C CYS A 17 11.67 24.34 -32.99
N GLY A 18 10.67 23.57 -33.42
CA GLY A 18 9.50 23.31 -32.60
C GLY A 18 10.01 22.73 -31.31
N LYS A 19 9.96 23.51 -30.22
CA LYS A 19 10.13 22.98 -28.87
C LYS A 19 9.19 21.80 -28.80
N LYS A 20 9.74 20.59 -28.86
CA LYS A 20 9.04 19.40 -28.46
C LYS A 20 8.65 19.73 -27.02
N GLU A 21 7.39 20.02 -26.79
CA GLU A 21 6.86 20.03 -25.44
C GLU A 21 7.13 18.61 -24.96
N GLU A 22 8.26 18.43 -24.28
CA GLU A 22 8.37 17.39 -23.28
C GLU A 22 7.17 17.67 -22.39
N LYS A 23 6.10 16.89 -22.59
CA LYS A 23 5.11 16.69 -21.56
C LYS A 23 5.95 16.32 -20.36
N ILE A 24 6.14 17.27 -19.45
CA ILE A 24 6.71 17.02 -18.14
C ILE A 24 5.67 16.10 -17.51
N VAL A 25 5.80 14.79 -17.77
CA VAL A 25 5.05 13.78 -17.06
C VAL A 25 5.58 13.95 -15.65
N ALA A 26 4.78 14.61 -14.80
CA ALA A 26 5.14 14.89 -13.43
C ALA A 26 5.57 13.56 -12.81
N GLU A 27 6.89 13.39 -12.68
CA GLU A 27 7.48 12.12 -12.30
C GLU A 27 6.85 11.69 -10.99
N ASN A 28 6.47 10.42 -10.92
CA ASN A 28 5.78 9.92 -9.74
C ASN A 28 6.77 9.94 -8.57
N LYS A 29 6.67 10.99 -7.74
CA LYS A 29 7.48 11.09 -6.52
C LYS A 29 7.32 9.81 -5.71
N PRO A 30 8.43 9.19 -5.25
CA PRO A 30 8.35 8.03 -4.38
C PRO A 30 7.50 8.32 -3.14
N TYR A 31 6.75 7.31 -2.69
CA TYR A 31 6.01 7.38 -1.43
C TYR A 31 6.89 6.83 -0.31
N ILE A 32 7.12 7.60 0.76
CA ILE A 32 7.96 7.20 1.90
C ILE A 32 7.06 7.01 3.12
N ILE A 33 6.90 5.77 3.59
CA ILE A 33 5.95 5.42 4.64
C ILE A 33 6.30 6.09 5.96
N SER A 34 7.54 5.94 6.42
CA SER A 34 8.05 6.56 7.66
C SER A 34 7.88 8.09 7.70
N TYR A 35 8.06 8.75 6.55
CA TYR A 35 7.86 10.20 6.41
C TYR A 35 6.38 10.58 6.58
N GLU A 36 5.47 9.89 5.90
CA GLU A 36 4.04 10.16 6.02
C GLU A 36 3.49 9.77 7.41
N ASP A 37 4.03 8.73 8.04
CA ASP A 37 3.71 8.36 9.43
C ASP A 37 4.13 9.47 10.40
N THR A 38 5.35 9.99 10.28
CA THR A 38 5.86 11.10 11.10
C THR A 38 5.00 12.36 10.92
N LYS A 39 4.55 12.64 9.70
CA LYS A 39 3.68 13.79 9.40
C LYS A 39 2.30 13.62 10.03
N LEU A 40 1.74 12.41 9.99
CA LEU A 40 0.46 12.09 10.60
C LEU A 40 0.53 12.16 12.13
N GLU A 41 1.61 11.68 12.75
CA GLU A 41 1.85 11.78 14.19
C GLU A 41 1.89 13.24 14.66
N LYS A 42 2.69 14.08 13.99
CA LYS A 42 2.74 15.53 14.27
C LYS A 42 1.38 16.19 14.17
N TYR A 43 0.56 15.77 13.20
CA TYR A 43 -0.81 16.27 13.06
C TYR A 43 -1.68 15.86 14.25
N TYR A 44 -1.65 14.61 14.68
CA TYR A 44 -2.39 14.17 15.87
C TYR A 44 -1.93 14.90 17.14
N ASP A 45 -0.63 15.12 17.32
CA ASP A 45 -0.12 15.85 18.48
C ASP A 45 -0.53 17.33 18.47
N SER A 46 -0.65 17.93 17.28
CA SER A 46 -1.21 19.28 17.14
C SER A 46 -2.71 19.36 17.48
N ILE A 47 -3.47 18.28 17.31
CA ILE A 47 -4.88 18.22 17.72
C ILE A 47 -4.99 18.01 19.23
N LYS A 48 -4.20 17.10 19.82
CA LYS A 48 -4.22 16.87 21.27
C LYS A 48 -3.97 18.14 22.08
N THR A 49 -3.17 19.05 21.52
CA THR A 49 -2.82 20.33 22.15
C THR A 49 -3.83 21.45 21.86
N ASN A 50 -4.81 21.23 20.97
CA ASN A 50 -5.77 22.24 20.55
C ASN A 50 -7.19 21.84 21.00
N THR A 51 -7.83 22.68 21.81
CA THR A 51 -9.14 22.41 22.43
C THR A 51 -10.34 22.46 21.47
N ASN A 52 -10.11 22.75 20.18
CA ASN A 52 -11.17 22.79 19.17
C ASN A 52 -11.59 21.37 18.73
N LYS A 53 -12.88 21.08 18.95
CA LYS A 53 -13.61 19.79 18.87
C LYS A 53 -13.68 19.11 17.49
N TYR A 54 -12.64 19.17 16.65
CA TYR A 54 -12.64 18.35 15.44
C TYR A 54 -12.20 16.93 15.79
N ALA A 55 -13.03 15.95 15.43
CA ALA A 55 -12.69 14.55 15.62
C ALA A 55 -11.42 14.23 14.81
N PRO A 56 -10.38 13.66 15.45
CA PRO A 56 -9.17 13.28 14.74
C PRO A 56 -9.51 12.23 13.66
N PRO A 57 -8.82 12.23 12.50
CA PRO A 57 -9.01 11.19 11.51
C PRO A 57 -8.72 9.81 12.14
N PRO A 58 -9.37 8.74 11.68
CA PRO A 58 -9.12 7.40 12.21
C PRO A 58 -7.66 7.02 12.02
N ARG A 59 -7.07 6.39 13.05
CA ARG A 59 -5.68 5.89 12.99
C ARG A 59 -5.58 4.76 11.96
N LYS A 60 -4.37 4.57 11.40
CA LYS A 60 -4.09 3.48 10.47
C LYS A 60 -4.34 2.14 11.14
N SER A 61 -5.16 1.30 10.52
CA SER A 61 -5.33 -0.10 10.92
C SER A 61 -4.26 -0.98 10.26
N PHE A 62 -3.84 -2.05 10.96
CA PHE A 62 -3.01 -3.09 10.35
C PHE A 62 -3.79 -3.93 9.34
N TYR A 63 -5.08 -4.17 9.57
CA TYR A 63 -5.87 -5.10 8.78
C TYR A 63 -7.23 -4.49 8.43
N GLY A 64 -7.75 -4.90 7.28
CA GLY A 64 -9.09 -4.59 6.80
C GLY A 64 -9.67 -5.81 6.11
N GLU A 65 -10.71 -5.64 5.31
CA GLU A 65 -11.23 -6.76 4.51
C GLU A 65 -10.34 -7.07 3.29
N SER A 66 -9.74 -6.03 2.69
CA SER A 66 -8.92 -6.16 1.48
C SER A 66 -7.51 -5.61 1.70
N GLN A 67 -6.52 -6.40 1.29
CA GLN A 67 -5.11 -6.12 1.54
C GLN A 67 -4.29 -6.29 0.27
N LEU A 68 -3.56 -5.23 -0.10
CA LEU A 68 -2.57 -5.23 -1.17
C LEU A 68 -1.17 -5.20 -0.53
N ILE A 69 -0.30 -6.13 -0.87
CA ILE A 69 1.10 -6.15 -0.44
C ILE A 69 2.01 -5.86 -1.62
N ILE A 70 2.97 -4.96 -1.41
CA ILE A 70 4.05 -4.64 -2.33
C ILE A 70 5.33 -5.26 -1.77
N ASP A 71 5.91 -6.20 -2.50
CA ASP A 71 7.13 -6.87 -2.06
C ASP A 71 8.39 -6.00 -2.29
N GLN A 72 9.56 -6.52 -1.87
CA GLN A 72 10.83 -5.82 -2.04
C GLN A 72 11.18 -5.47 -3.50
N LYS A 73 10.68 -6.25 -4.47
CA LYS A 73 10.88 -6.06 -5.92
C LYS A 73 9.80 -5.20 -6.55
N GLY A 74 8.77 -4.81 -5.79
CA GLY A 74 7.62 -4.07 -6.29
C GLY A 74 6.55 -4.97 -6.91
N ASP A 75 6.63 -6.29 -6.77
CA ASP A 75 5.56 -7.21 -7.15
C ASP A 75 4.34 -7.02 -6.24
N LEU A 76 3.15 -7.16 -6.83
CA LEU A 76 1.89 -6.97 -6.12
C LEU A 76 1.29 -8.32 -5.72
N PHE A 77 0.92 -8.41 -4.46
CA PHE A 77 0.20 -9.54 -3.88
C PHE A 77 -1.07 -9.05 -3.23
N PHE A 78 -2.08 -9.90 -3.14
CA PHE A 78 -3.36 -9.54 -2.56
C PHE A 78 -3.95 -10.69 -1.78
N TYR A 79 -4.62 -10.36 -0.69
CA TYR A 79 -5.43 -11.30 0.06
C TYR A 79 -6.65 -10.58 0.62
N GLN A 80 -7.67 -11.36 1.00
CA GLN A 80 -8.85 -10.87 1.67
C GLN A 80 -9.04 -11.60 2.99
N GLN A 81 -9.62 -10.91 3.96
CA GLN A 81 -10.05 -11.49 5.22
C GLN A 81 -11.57 -11.40 5.33
N GLU A 82 -12.14 -12.19 6.23
CA GLU A 82 -13.55 -12.06 6.58
C GLU A 82 -13.85 -10.63 7.06
N TYR A 83 -14.98 -10.08 6.60
CA TYR A 83 -15.44 -8.78 7.05
C TYR A 83 -15.92 -8.88 8.49
N ILE A 84 -15.04 -8.54 9.42
CA ILE A 84 -15.42 -8.26 10.79
C ILE A 84 -15.78 -6.78 10.77
N GLY A 85 -17.07 -6.46 10.92
CA GLY A 85 -17.59 -5.09 10.84
C GLY A 85 -16.70 -4.06 11.52
N TYR A 86 -16.62 -2.85 10.97
CA TYR A 86 -15.82 -1.77 11.55
C TYR A 86 -16.29 -1.49 12.99
N ILE A 87 -15.67 -2.15 13.96
CA ILE A 87 -15.73 -1.71 15.34
C ILE A 87 -14.83 -0.49 15.38
N CYS A 88 -15.44 0.69 15.41
CA CYS A 88 -14.74 1.93 15.70
C CYS A 88 -14.02 1.78 17.05
N GLY A 89 -12.72 1.49 16.99
CA GLY A 89 -11.71 1.89 17.98
C GLY A 89 -11.98 1.55 19.44
N THR A 90 -12.50 0.37 19.77
CA THR A 90 -12.59 -0.05 21.19
C THR A 90 -11.37 -0.87 21.63
N ASP A 91 -10.64 -1.49 20.70
CA ASP A 91 -9.42 -2.25 21.02
C ASP A 91 -8.16 -1.41 20.83
N SER A 92 -8.02 -0.47 21.76
CA SER A 92 -6.85 0.30 22.16
C SER A 92 -6.31 1.35 21.16
N GLU A 93 -6.36 2.59 21.63
CA GLU A 93 -5.69 3.76 21.06
C GLU A 93 -4.15 3.63 20.98
N ASN A 94 -3.57 2.45 21.21
CA ASN A 94 -2.12 2.22 21.32
C ASN A 94 -1.64 0.81 20.87
N ASP A 95 -2.45 -0.04 20.22
CA ASP A 95 -1.92 -1.32 19.71
C ASP A 95 -1.03 -1.06 18.48
N SER A 96 0.26 -0.82 18.71
CA SER A 96 1.29 -0.72 17.68
C SER A 96 1.75 -2.09 17.17
N ILE A 97 1.25 -3.18 17.77
CA ILE A 97 1.66 -4.55 17.48
C ILE A 97 0.51 -5.27 16.76
N PRO A 98 0.69 -5.75 15.52
CA PRO A 98 -0.35 -6.46 14.81
C PRO A 98 -0.67 -7.81 15.45
N TYR A 99 -1.94 -8.20 15.42
CA TYR A 99 -2.37 -9.55 15.79
C TYR A 99 -1.94 -10.58 14.73
N PHE A 100 -1.62 -11.79 15.19
CA PHE A 100 -1.44 -12.96 14.33
C PHE A 100 -2.78 -13.35 13.69
N ARG A 101 -2.79 -13.53 12.37
CA ARG A 101 -3.99 -13.79 11.55
C ARG A 101 -4.04 -15.20 10.97
N ASP A 102 -3.04 -16.01 11.22
CA ASP A 102 -2.85 -17.34 10.65
C ASP A 102 -2.90 -17.37 9.10
N LEU A 103 -2.36 -16.33 8.47
CA LEU A 103 -2.32 -16.16 7.03
C LEU A 103 -1.54 -17.32 6.39
N LYS A 104 -2.08 -17.92 5.32
CA LYS A 104 -1.43 -19.02 4.60
C LYS A 104 -1.00 -18.58 3.19
N PRO A 105 0.04 -19.21 2.61
CA PRO A 105 0.47 -18.90 1.24
C PRO A 105 -0.62 -19.05 0.17
N LYS A 106 -1.60 -19.92 0.41
CA LYS A 106 -2.75 -20.17 -0.47
C LYS A 106 -3.77 -19.03 -0.48
N ASP A 107 -3.84 -18.23 0.58
CA ASP A 107 -4.81 -17.15 0.74
C ASP A 107 -4.35 -15.87 -0.01
N ILE A 108 -3.07 -15.83 -0.38
CA ILE A 108 -2.47 -14.74 -1.11
C ILE A 108 -2.48 -15.07 -2.60
N ILE A 109 -2.78 -14.12 -3.46
CA ILE A 109 -2.61 -14.21 -4.91
C ILE A 109 -1.63 -13.15 -5.40
N ARG A 110 -0.94 -13.40 -6.53
CA ARG A 110 -0.13 -12.38 -7.19
C ARG A 110 -0.98 -11.66 -8.22
N ILE A 111 -0.89 -10.33 -8.27
CA ILE A 111 -1.60 -9.51 -9.25
C ILE A 111 -0.59 -8.93 -10.25
N PRO A 112 -0.82 -9.04 -11.57
CA PRO A 112 -0.05 -8.30 -12.57
C PRO A 112 -0.19 -6.78 -12.35
N GLN A 113 0.92 -6.04 -12.42
CA GLN A 113 0.93 -4.61 -12.09
C GLN A 113 -0.01 -3.78 -12.98
N GLU A 114 -0.09 -4.11 -14.27
CA GLU A 114 -0.99 -3.49 -15.25
C GLU A 114 -2.48 -3.72 -14.95
N SER A 115 -2.82 -4.80 -14.26
CA SER A 115 -4.19 -5.16 -13.92
C SER A 115 -4.67 -4.56 -12.60
N LEU A 116 -3.82 -3.83 -11.87
CA LEU A 116 -4.14 -3.32 -10.53
C LEU A 116 -5.46 -2.54 -10.50
N ASN A 117 -5.67 -1.60 -11.42
CA ASN A 117 -6.87 -0.78 -11.45
C ASN A 117 -8.15 -1.61 -11.66
N ASN A 118 -8.12 -2.52 -12.64
CA ASN A 118 -9.27 -3.38 -12.96
C ASN A 118 -9.54 -4.34 -11.81
N PHE A 119 -8.49 -4.96 -11.26
CA PHE A 119 -8.58 -5.87 -10.14
C PHE A 119 -9.25 -5.20 -8.93
N ILE A 120 -8.81 -4.00 -8.55
CA ILE A 120 -9.40 -3.25 -7.41
C ILE A 120 -10.85 -2.86 -7.72
N SER A 121 -11.14 -2.44 -8.94
CA SER A 121 -12.50 -2.05 -9.35
C SER A 121 -13.47 -3.21 -9.22
N GLU A 122 -13.09 -4.40 -9.69
CA GLU A 122 -13.94 -5.59 -9.67
C GLU A 122 -14.06 -6.22 -8.27
N ASN A 123 -12.99 -6.20 -7.47
CA ASN A 123 -12.92 -6.95 -6.21
C ASN A 123 -13.17 -6.09 -4.96
N ILE A 124 -13.16 -4.76 -5.06
CA ILE A 124 -13.35 -3.86 -3.91
C ILE A 124 -14.49 -2.87 -4.17
N LEU A 125 -14.52 -2.20 -5.31
CA LEU A 125 -15.53 -1.14 -5.55
C LEU A 125 -16.94 -1.66 -5.78
N THR A 126 -17.08 -2.95 -6.07
CA THR A 126 -18.38 -3.65 -6.15
C THR A 126 -18.99 -3.92 -4.77
N LYS A 127 -18.23 -3.76 -3.69
CA LYS A 127 -18.69 -3.95 -2.30
C LYS A 127 -19.45 -2.72 -1.79
N GLU A 128 -20.17 -2.90 -0.69
CA GLU A 128 -20.81 -1.81 0.07
C GLU A 128 -19.80 -0.72 0.44
N LYS A 129 -20.24 0.55 0.47
CA LYS A 129 -19.33 1.71 0.55
C LYS A 129 -18.39 1.69 1.76
N ASN A 130 -18.87 1.24 2.90
CA ASN A 130 -18.13 1.06 4.16
C ASN A 130 -17.10 -0.09 4.11
N ARG A 131 -17.17 -0.96 3.11
CA ARG A 131 -16.26 -2.09 2.87
C ARG A 131 -15.23 -1.79 1.77
N GLN A 132 -15.33 -0.64 1.11
CA GLN A 132 -14.41 -0.17 0.07
C GLN A 132 -13.12 0.42 0.66
N ILE A 133 -12.48 -0.33 1.56
CA ILE A 133 -11.28 0.12 2.27
C ILE A 133 -10.13 -0.83 1.95
N LEU A 134 -9.01 -0.26 1.48
CA LEU A 134 -7.83 -1.00 1.09
C LEU A 134 -6.67 -0.74 2.06
N ILE A 135 -6.17 -1.79 2.69
CA ILE A 135 -4.90 -1.72 3.41
C ILE A 135 -3.78 -2.07 2.43
N ILE A 136 -2.80 -1.18 2.33
CA ILE A 136 -1.65 -1.33 1.45
C ILE A 136 -0.42 -1.51 2.34
N ALA A 137 0.17 -2.70 2.27
CA ALA A 137 1.39 -3.04 2.97
C ALA A 137 2.58 -3.01 2.00
N SER A 138 3.75 -2.56 2.46
CA SER A 138 4.97 -2.61 1.65
C SER A 138 6.14 -3.17 2.44
N GLN A 139 6.93 -4.05 1.81
CA GLN A 139 8.17 -4.59 2.35
C GLN A 139 9.32 -3.59 2.31
N ASN A 140 9.22 -2.52 1.51
CA ASN A 140 10.14 -1.37 1.55
C ASN A 140 9.49 -0.11 2.15
N ASP A 141 10.29 0.70 2.86
CA ASP A 141 9.79 1.97 3.41
C ASP A 141 9.47 2.98 2.29
N THR A 142 10.31 2.99 1.25
CA THR A 142 10.11 3.79 0.05
C THR A 142 9.49 2.94 -1.06
N ILE A 143 8.33 3.37 -1.57
CA ILE A 143 7.64 2.76 -2.71
C ILE A 143 7.96 3.58 -3.96
N LYS A 144 8.62 2.94 -4.93
CA LYS A 144 8.99 3.52 -6.23
C LYS A 144 8.25 2.90 -7.41
N ASN A 145 7.35 1.94 -7.16
CA ASN A 145 6.62 1.24 -8.23
C ASN A 145 5.73 2.23 -8.99
N GLU A 146 6.02 2.48 -10.27
CA GLU A 146 5.31 3.48 -11.06
C GLU A 146 3.84 3.15 -11.28
N TYR A 147 3.49 1.87 -11.48
CA TYR A 147 2.10 1.45 -11.67
C TYR A 147 1.28 1.72 -10.42
N PHE A 148 1.84 1.39 -9.25
CA PHE A 148 1.21 1.69 -7.97
C PHE A 148 1.08 3.20 -7.71
N LEU A 149 2.11 3.99 -8.02
CA LEU A 149 2.03 5.44 -7.84
C LEU A 149 1.02 6.09 -8.81
N LYS A 150 0.89 5.57 -10.04
CA LYS A 150 -0.19 5.95 -10.97
C LYS A 150 -1.56 5.55 -10.42
N PHE A 151 -1.68 4.36 -9.84
CA PHE A 151 -2.90 3.91 -9.17
C PHE A 151 -3.29 4.85 -8.02
N LEU A 152 -2.37 5.24 -7.14
CA LEU A 152 -2.66 6.21 -6.07
C LEU A 152 -3.14 7.56 -6.62
N LYS A 153 -2.52 8.06 -7.69
CA LYS A 153 -2.93 9.31 -8.35
C LYS A 153 -4.30 9.22 -9.03
N SER A 154 -4.71 8.03 -9.48
CA SER A 154 -6.01 7.83 -10.13
C SER A 154 -7.20 8.04 -9.19
N ASN A 155 -6.97 7.96 -7.87
CA ASN A 155 -7.98 8.13 -6.83
C ASN A 155 -9.23 7.23 -7.00
N ILE A 156 -9.04 6.05 -7.62
CA ILE A 156 -10.11 5.06 -7.84
C ILE A 156 -10.68 4.56 -6.50
N ILE A 157 -9.82 4.40 -5.49
CA ILE A 157 -10.22 4.05 -4.13
C ILE A 157 -10.07 5.26 -3.20
N GLN A 158 -11.17 5.63 -2.53
CA GLN A 158 -11.23 6.83 -1.70
C GLN A 158 -10.61 6.62 -0.31
N THR A 159 -10.63 5.38 0.19
CA THR A 159 -10.21 5.07 1.55
C THR A 159 -9.15 3.97 1.52
N TYR A 160 -7.93 4.34 1.86
CA TYR A 160 -6.82 3.41 1.97
C TYR A 160 -5.86 3.80 3.09
N HIS A 161 -5.11 2.83 3.60
CA HIS A 161 -4.02 3.06 4.55
C HIS A 161 -2.76 2.39 4.04
N ILE A 162 -1.65 3.14 3.99
CA ILE A 162 -0.34 2.60 3.59
C ILE A 162 0.52 2.41 4.84
N ARG A 163 1.09 1.21 5.00
CA ARG A 163 1.97 0.83 6.11
C ARG A 163 3.10 -0.12 5.66
N ARG A 164 4.06 -0.36 6.57
CA ARG A 164 5.04 -1.46 6.44
C ARG A 164 4.34 -2.81 6.58
N THR A 165 4.87 -3.85 5.95
CA THR A 165 4.41 -5.23 6.16
C THR A 165 4.58 -5.69 7.62
N THR A 166 3.73 -6.60 8.06
CA THR A 166 3.88 -7.30 9.35
C THR A 166 4.89 -8.45 9.21
N GLN A 167 5.39 -8.96 10.34
CA GLN A 167 6.27 -10.14 10.33
C GLN A 167 5.59 -11.34 9.66
N GLU A 168 4.29 -11.52 9.90
CA GLU A 168 3.50 -12.60 9.33
C GLU A 168 3.42 -12.48 7.80
N GLU A 169 3.06 -11.30 7.28
CA GLU A 169 2.99 -11.05 5.83
C GLU A 169 4.34 -11.31 5.15
N ASP A 170 5.44 -10.80 5.71
CA ASP A 170 6.79 -11.02 5.18
C ASP A 170 7.13 -12.51 5.12
N THR A 171 6.79 -13.23 6.19
CA THR A 171 7.06 -14.67 6.29
C THR A 171 6.24 -15.44 5.26
N VAL A 172 4.93 -15.22 5.20
CA VAL A 172 4.04 -15.96 4.29
C VAL A 172 4.39 -15.68 2.82
N ILE A 173 4.71 -14.43 2.46
CA ILE A 173 5.18 -14.09 1.11
C ILE A 173 6.46 -14.84 0.78
N PHE A 174 7.41 -14.93 1.72
CA PHE A 174 8.64 -15.68 1.51
C PHE A 174 8.34 -17.16 1.17
N TYR A 175 7.48 -17.83 1.94
CA TYR A 175 7.10 -19.22 1.67
C TYR A 175 6.40 -19.37 0.33
N LYS A 176 5.46 -18.47 0.01
CA LYS A 176 4.74 -18.44 -1.27
C LYS A 176 5.68 -18.33 -2.46
N LYS A 177 6.60 -17.36 -2.43
CA LYS A 177 7.51 -17.08 -3.56
C LYS A 177 8.53 -18.18 -3.80
N ASN A 178 8.92 -18.89 -2.75
CA ASN A 178 9.89 -19.97 -2.83
C ASN A 178 9.24 -21.35 -2.98
N ASN A 179 7.91 -21.43 -3.08
CA ASN A 179 7.15 -22.68 -3.13
C ASN A 179 7.58 -23.67 -2.02
N LYS A 180 7.79 -23.17 -0.81
CA LYS A 180 8.21 -23.96 0.35
C LYS A 180 6.98 -24.42 1.14
N TYR A 181 7.08 -25.60 1.75
CA TYR A 181 6.10 -26.05 2.73
C TYR A 181 5.99 -25.04 3.88
N TYR A 182 4.77 -24.63 4.20
CA TYR A 182 4.48 -23.64 5.24
C TYR A 182 3.75 -24.29 6.40
N ASP A 183 4.31 -24.14 7.59
CA ASP A 183 3.69 -24.50 8.85
C ASP A 183 3.93 -23.36 9.85
N SER A 184 2.84 -22.69 10.24
CA SER A 184 2.83 -21.55 11.17
C SER A 184 3.41 -21.91 12.53
N ASP A 185 3.21 -23.15 12.98
CA ASP A 185 3.61 -23.61 14.32
C ASP A 185 5.12 -23.88 14.39
N SER A 186 5.73 -24.19 13.23
CA SER A 186 7.17 -24.36 13.09
C SER A 186 7.96 -23.04 13.04
N ILE A 187 7.27 -21.91 12.85
CA ILE A 187 7.91 -20.59 12.72
C ILE A 187 8.16 -19.98 14.08
N LYS A 188 9.40 -19.53 14.32
CA LYS A 188 9.77 -18.78 15.53
C LYS A 188 9.36 -17.32 15.41
N TRP A 189 8.12 -17.03 15.78
CA TRP A 189 7.57 -15.67 15.78
C TRP A 189 8.22 -14.74 16.81
N ASP A 190 8.43 -13.49 16.43
CA ASP A 190 8.94 -12.44 17.32
C ASP A 190 7.77 -11.85 18.10
N LYS A 191 7.61 -12.28 19.36
CA LYS A 191 6.50 -11.88 20.23
C LYS A 191 6.48 -10.38 20.55
N THR A 192 7.54 -9.63 20.23
CA THR A 192 7.57 -8.17 20.35
C THR A 192 6.96 -7.47 19.14
N LYS A 193 6.81 -8.18 18.01
CA LYS A 193 6.30 -7.67 16.73
C LYS A 193 4.96 -8.26 16.32
N ILE A 194 4.47 -9.26 17.05
CA ILE A 194 3.19 -9.91 16.77
C ILE A 194 2.49 -10.38 18.05
N LYS A 195 1.20 -10.10 18.11
CA LYS A 195 0.34 -10.42 19.26
C LYS A 195 -0.49 -11.66 18.95
N PHE A 196 -0.31 -12.71 19.74
CA PHE A 196 -1.13 -13.91 19.65
C PHE A 196 -2.41 -13.73 20.46
N PRO A 197 -3.59 -14.02 19.90
CA PRO A 197 -4.83 -14.11 20.66
C PRO A 197 -4.66 -15.04 21.86
N GLU A 198 -5.21 -14.67 23.02
CA GLU A 198 -5.01 -15.45 24.24
C GLU A 198 -5.60 -16.86 24.16
N TYR A 199 -6.63 -17.08 23.34
CA TYR A 199 -7.20 -18.40 23.11
C TYR A 199 -6.29 -19.37 22.34
N LEU A 200 -5.31 -18.87 21.56
CA LEU A 200 -4.31 -19.72 20.91
C LEU A 200 -3.24 -20.25 21.88
N LYS A 201 -3.13 -19.69 23.09
CA LYS A 201 -2.25 -20.22 24.15
C LYS A 201 -2.72 -21.58 24.68
N PHE A 202 -4.00 -21.93 24.49
CA PHE A 202 -4.62 -23.13 25.04
C PHE A 202 -4.74 -24.30 24.05
N VAL A 203 -4.47 -24.08 22.75
CA VAL A 203 -4.41 -25.16 21.76
C VAL A 203 -2.98 -25.68 21.65
N LYS A 204 -2.42 -26.17 22.77
CA LYS A 204 -1.38 -27.20 22.65
C LYS A 204 -2.10 -28.45 22.18
N ARG A 205 -2.03 -28.75 20.88
CA ARG A 205 -2.47 -30.07 20.40
C ARG A 205 -1.63 -31.13 21.11
N PRO A 206 -2.24 -32.18 21.70
CA PRO A 206 -1.48 -33.26 22.29
C PRO A 206 -0.62 -33.91 21.19
N ASN A 207 0.64 -34.20 21.56
CA ASN A 207 1.63 -34.88 20.73
C ASN A 207 1.13 -36.22 20.20
#